data_AF-A0A6C9SSC0-F1
#
_entry.id   AF-A0A6C9SSC0-F1
#
_cell.length_a   1.000
_cell.length_b   1.000
_cell.length_c   1.000
_cell.angle_alpha   90.00
_cell.angle_beta   90.00
_cell.angle_gamma   90.00
#
_symmetry.space_group_name_H-M   'P 1'
#
loop_
_entity.id
_entity.type
_entity.pdbx_description
1 polymer ?
#
loop_
_entity_poly.entity_id
_entity_poly.type
_entity_poly.pdbx_seq_one_letter_code
_entity_poly.pdbx_strand_id
1 'polypeptide(L)'
;MKDITLKFRDRAEYDSFLESISWHDNEELQNNILLDVVGITYTEIPNGENEEPTVIKNDGFFVNVRILNDSLKQQMFDGFEVQLEQPLREWA
;
A
#
# COMPACT_ATOMS: atom_id res chain seq x y z
N MET A 1 -16.04 7.26 1.22
CA MET A 1 -14.61 7.11 1.59
C MET A 1 -14.33 5.64 1.79
N LYS A 2 -13.39 5.10 1.00
CA LYS A 2 -13.01 3.68 0.98
C LYS A 2 -11.50 3.59 1.11
N ASP A 3 -11.02 2.70 1.97
CA ASP A 3 -9.60 2.39 2.08
C ASP A 3 -9.31 1.06 1.37
N ILE A 4 -8.23 1.05 0.58
CA ILE A 4 -7.70 -0.16 -0.07
C ILE A 4 -6.19 -0.26 0.19
N THR A 5 -5.65 -1.46 0.06
CA THR A 5 -4.20 -1.68 0.12
C THR A 5 -3.73 -2.21 -1.24
N LEU A 6 -2.66 -1.59 -1.75
CA LEU A 6 -1.96 -2.03 -2.95
C LEU A 6 -0.69 -2.77 -2.54
N LYS A 7 -0.37 -3.83 -3.28
CA LYS A 7 0.90 -4.54 -3.19
C LYS A 7 1.62 -4.48 -4.54
N PHE A 8 2.84 -3.97 -4.48
CA PHE A 8 3.80 -3.99 -5.57
C PHE A 8 4.90 -5.01 -5.27
N ARG A 9 5.62 -5.45 -6.29
CA ARG A 9 6.81 -6.31 -6.19
C ARG A 9 7.94 -5.61 -5.44
N ASP A 10 8.17 -4.34 -5.76
CA ASP A 10 9.20 -3.50 -5.14
C ASP A 10 8.89 -2.01 -5.32
N ARG A 11 9.79 -1.16 -4.81
CA ARG A 11 9.68 0.30 -4.92
C ARG A 11 9.68 0.78 -6.38
N ALA A 12 10.43 0.13 -7.26
CA ALA A 12 10.53 0.55 -8.66
C ALA A 12 9.23 0.29 -9.42
N GLU A 13 8.53 -0.80 -9.11
CA GLU A 13 7.19 -1.06 -9.67
C GLU A 13 6.16 -0.03 -9.17
N TYR A 14 6.24 0.36 -7.89
CA TYR A 14 5.41 1.46 -7.37
C TYR A 14 5.72 2.80 -8.07
N ASP A 15 6.98 3.15 -8.26
CA ASP A 15 7.35 4.38 -8.97
C ASP A 15 6.85 4.34 -10.42
N SER A 16 6.96 3.19 -11.10
CA SER A 16 6.40 2.97 -12.44
C SER A 16 4.87 3.11 -12.48
N PHE A 17 4.19 2.64 -11.43
CA PHE A 17 2.76 2.82 -11.27
C PHE A 17 2.37 4.30 -11.14
N LEU A 18 3.09 5.08 -10.32
CA LEU A 18 2.85 6.52 -10.20
C LEU A 18 3.01 7.26 -11.54
N GLU A 19 4.02 6.89 -12.33
CA GLU A 19 4.19 7.41 -13.68
C GLU A 19 3.02 7.04 -14.60
N SER A 20 2.54 5.78 -14.54
CA SER A 20 1.45 5.28 -15.38
C SER A 20 0.13 6.02 -15.19
N ILE A 21 -0.14 6.53 -13.98
CA ILE A 21 -1.33 7.32 -13.65
C ILE A 21 -1.07 8.84 -13.74
N SER A 22 0.12 9.24 -14.20
CA SER A 22 0.60 10.63 -14.24
C SER A 22 0.47 11.33 -12.90
N TRP A 23 0.76 10.61 -11.80
CA TRP A 23 0.46 11.06 -10.43
C TRP A 23 0.93 12.48 -10.15
N HIS A 24 2.18 12.82 -10.51
CA HIS A 24 2.78 14.11 -10.18
C HIS A 24 2.11 15.31 -10.87
N ASP A 25 1.51 15.11 -12.04
CA ASP A 25 0.88 16.16 -12.84
C ASP A 25 -0.66 16.11 -12.78
N ASN A 26 -1.23 15.12 -12.09
CA ASN A 26 -2.67 14.86 -12.05
C ASN A 26 -3.29 15.38 -10.74
N GLU A 27 -3.43 16.70 -10.64
CA GLU A 27 -4.01 17.38 -9.47
C GLU A 27 -5.45 16.91 -9.18
N GLU A 28 -6.25 16.62 -10.21
CA GLU A 28 -7.58 16.06 -10.04
C GLU A 28 -7.52 14.74 -9.26
N LEU A 29 -6.63 13.82 -9.65
CA LEU A 29 -6.49 12.55 -8.95
C LEU A 29 -5.98 12.74 -7.51
N GLN A 30 -4.99 13.61 -7.31
CA GLN A 30 -4.46 13.94 -5.98
C GLN A 30 -5.55 14.49 -5.03
N ASN A 31 -6.54 15.21 -5.57
CA ASN A 31 -7.68 15.71 -4.80
C ASN A 31 -8.72 14.62 -4.48
N ASN A 32 -8.71 13.49 -5.19
CA ASN A 32 -9.68 12.41 -5.03
C ASN A 32 -9.13 11.20 -4.25
N ILE A 33 -7.80 11.07 -4.08
CA ILE A 33 -7.18 9.99 -3.30
C ILE A 33 -6.04 10.49 -2.42
N LEU A 34 -5.81 9.82 -1.30
CA LEU A 34 -4.60 9.96 -0.50
C LEU A 34 -3.77 8.68 -0.61
N LEU A 35 -2.45 8.85 -0.74
CA LEU A 35 -1.49 7.75 -0.73
C LEU A 35 -0.69 7.79 0.57
N ASP A 36 -0.66 6.66 1.29
CA ASP A 36 0.21 6.43 2.43
C ASP A 36 1.14 5.26 2.13
N VAL A 37 2.43 5.58 1.97
CA VAL A 37 3.45 4.57 1.66
C VAL A 37 3.80 3.82 2.94
N VAL A 38 3.37 2.55 3.01
CA VAL A 38 3.75 1.64 4.10
C VAL A 38 5.18 1.15 3.87
N GLY A 39 5.51 0.77 2.64
CA GLY A 39 6.81 0.28 2.23
C GLY A 39 6.97 -1.22 2.42
N ILE A 40 8.16 -1.64 2.85
CA ILE A 40 8.46 -3.05 3.14
C ILE A 40 7.98 -3.36 4.55
N THR A 41 7.28 -4.49 4.72
CA THR A 41 6.83 -4.97 6.02
C THR A 41 7.64 -6.17 6.49
N TYR A 42 7.62 -6.42 7.79
CA TYR A 42 8.34 -7.51 8.43
C TYR A 42 7.40 -8.24 9.38
N THR A 43 7.58 -9.56 9.48
CA THR A 43 6.89 -10.40 10.45
C THR A 43 7.89 -10.85 11.50
N GLU A 44 7.56 -10.60 12.77
CA GLU A 44 8.34 -11.09 13.90
C GLU A 44 7.80 -12.46 14.33
N ILE A 45 8.69 -13.45 14.37
CA ILE A 45 8.39 -14.80 14.84
C ILE A 45 9.04 -14.97 16.21
N PRO A 46 8.24 -15.14 17.29
CA PRO A 46 8.78 -15.34 18.63
C PRO A 46 9.52 -16.68 18.71
N ASN A 47 10.77 -16.65 19.19
CA ASN A 47 11.60 -17.86 19.38
C ASN A 47 11.47 -18.44 20.80
N GLY A 48 10.85 -17.72 21.74
CA GLY A 48 10.68 -18.09 23.14
C GLY A 48 10.58 -16.84 24.04
N GLU A 49 10.29 -16.99 25.32
CA GLU A 49 10.07 -15.84 26.24
C GLU A 49 11.31 -14.98 26.49
N ASN A 50 12.53 -15.50 26.28
CA ASN A 50 13.78 -14.81 26.56
C ASN A 50 14.75 -14.78 25.36
N GLU A 51 14.26 -15.12 24.16
CA GLU A 51 15.06 -15.14 22.94
C GLU A 51 14.63 -14.02 22.01
N GLU A 52 15.60 -13.37 21.35
CA GLU A 52 15.32 -12.37 20.33
C GLU A 52 14.43 -12.98 19.22
N PRO A 53 13.37 -12.27 18.79
CA PRO A 53 12.50 -12.77 17.73
C PRO A 53 13.24 -12.85 16.40
N THR A 54 12.85 -13.83 15.58
CA THR A 54 13.30 -13.88 14.20
C THR A 54 12.49 -12.89 13.37
N VAL A 55 13.16 -11.93 12.73
CA VAL A 55 12.51 -10.96 11.85
C VAL A 55 12.62 -11.43 10.41
N ILE A 56 11.47 -11.66 9.76
CA ILE A 56 11.40 -12.06 8.35
C ILE A 56 10.82 -10.92 7.52
N LYS A 57 11.52 -10.55 6.44
CA LYS A 57 11.02 -9.59 5.46
C LYS A 57 9.84 -10.21 4.70
N ASN A 58 8.70 -9.51 4.69
CA ASN A 58 7.54 -9.92 3.91
C ASN A 58 7.75 -9.62 2.43
N ASP A 59 7.07 -10.40 1.58
CA ASP A 59 7.10 -10.20 0.13
C ASP A 59 6.27 -8.98 -0.28
N GLY A 60 6.90 -8.12 -1.09
CA GLY A 60 6.29 -6.94 -1.70
C GLY A 60 6.58 -5.59 -1.04
N PHE A 61 5.97 -4.56 -1.62
CA PHE A 61 6.01 -3.17 -1.21
C PHE A 61 4.58 -2.65 -1.16
N PHE A 62 4.16 -2.13 -0.01
CA PHE A 62 2.76 -1.85 0.28
C PHE A 62 2.46 -0.36 0.33
N VAL A 63 1.29 0.01 -0.18
CA VAL A 63 0.77 1.37 -0.14
C VAL A 63 -0.71 1.32 0.22
N ASN A 64 -1.10 2.09 1.22
CA ASN A 64 -2.49 2.31 1.55
C ASN A 64 -3.04 3.46 0.71
N VAL A 65 -4.24 3.28 0.17
CA VAL A 65 -4.94 4.30 -0.61
C VAL A 65 -6.27 4.59 0.04
N ARG A 66 -6.50 5.86 0.37
CA ARG A 66 -7.81 6.35 0.81
C ARG A 66 -8.49 7.07 -0.34
N ILE A 67 -9.61 6.52 -0.80
CA ILE A 67 -10.44 7.10 -1.84
C ILE A 67 -11.41 8.08 -1.17
N LEU A 68 -11.29 9.36 -1.55
CA LEU A 68 -12.11 10.45 -1.02
C LEU A 68 -13.43 10.58 -1.78
N ASN A 69 -13.39 10.31 -3.09
CA ASN A 69 -14.54 10.37 -3.97
C ASN A 69 -14.92 8.98 -4.50
N ASP A 70 -16.05 8.45 -4.03
CA ASP A 70 -16.51 7.11 -4.39
C ASP A 70 -16.93 6.98 -5.88
N SER A 71 -17.07 8.10 -6.59
CA SER A 71 -17.32 8.12 -8.05
C SER A 71 -16.04 7.98 -8.89
N LEU A 72 -14.86 8.01 -8.26
CA LEU A 72 -13.60 7.83 -8.94
C LEU A 72 -13.50 6.43 -9.54
N LYS A 73 -13.06 6.34 -10.81
CA LYS A 73 -12.80 5.06 -11.45
C LYS A 73 -11.57 4.41 -10.80
N GLN A 74 -11.77 3.27 -10.15
CA GLN A 74 -10.73 2.54 -9.42
C GLN A 74 -9.93 1.57 -10.30
N GLN A 75 -10.23 1.48 -11.60
CA GLN A 75 -9.62 0.55 -12.56
C GLN A 75 -8.09 0.68 -12.65
N MET A 76 -7.54 1.85 -12.32
CA MET A 76 -6.08 2.05 -12.29
C MET A 76 -5.40 1.20 -11.21
N PHE A 77 -6.12 0.74 -10.20
CA PHE A 77 -5.59 -0.13 -9.13
C PHE A 77 -5.72 -1.62 -9.44
N ASP A 78 -6.38 -1.98 -10.55
CA ASP A 78 -6.62 -3.36 -10.93
C ASP A 78 -5.28 -4.10 -11.09
N GLY A 79 -5.16 -5.26 -10.43
CA GLY A 79 -3.93 -6.06 -10.41
C GLY A 79 -2.95 -5.74 -9.28
N PHE A 80 -3.12 -4.60 -8.59
CA PHE A 80 -2.31 -4.25 -7.41
C PHE A 80 -3.08 -4.38 -6.09
N GLU A 81 -4.42 -4.25 -6.12
CA GLU A 81 -5.25 -4.35 -4.91
C GLU A 81 -5.13 -5.74 -4.25
N VAL A 82 -4.88 -5.75 -2.95
CA VAL A 82 -4.83 -6.95 -2.13
C VAL A 82 -5.74 -6.84 -0.92
N GLN A 83 -6.37 -7.95 -0.56
CA GLN A 83 -7.13 -8.08 0.69
C GLN A 83 -6.21 -8.67 1.75
N LEU A 84 -6.04 -7.97 2.86
CA LEU A 84 -5.24 -8.40 3.99
C LEU A 84 -6.15 -8.82 5.14
N GLU A 85 -5.70 -9.81 5.92
CA GLU A 85 -6.45 -10.24 7.11
C GLU A 85 -6.54 -9.14 8.16
N GLN A 86 -5.51 -8.28 8.23
CA GLN A 86 -5.43 -7.11 9.09
C GLN A 86 -4.77 -5.94 8.33
N PRO A 87 -5.17 -4.69 8.61
CA PRO A 87 -4.54 -3.52 7.99
C PRO A 87 -3.07 -3.41 8.43
N LEU A 88 -2.17 -3.11 7.49
CA LEU A 88 -0.74 -2.91 7.79
C LEU A 88 -0.45 -1.62 8.57
N ARG A 89 -1.31 -0.63 8.37
CA ARG A 89 -1.30 0.67 9.04
C ARG A 89 -2.69 1.27 8.91
N GLU A 90 -3.20 1.85 9.98
CA GLU A 90 -4.46 2.57 9.99
C GLU A 90 -4.21 4.07 9.81
N TRP A 91 -5.15 4.75 9.18
CA TRP A 91 -5.13 6.22 9.10
C TRP A 91 -5.49 6.81 10.47
N ALA A 92 -4.74 7.82 10.90
CA ALA A 92 -5.00 8.58 12.13
C ALA A 92 -6.20 9.52 12.02
#